data_AF-A0A7R9CBX1-F1
#
_entry.id   AF-A0A7R9CBX1-F1
#
_cell.length_a   1.000
_cell.length_b   1.000
_cell.length_c   1.000
_cell.angle_alpha   90.00
_cell.angle_beta   90.00
_cell.angle_gamma   90.00
#
_symmetry.space_group_name_H-M   'P 1'
#
loop_
_entity.id
_entity.type
_entity.pdbx_description
1 polymer ?
#
loop_
_entity_poly.entity_id
_entity_poly.type
_entity_poly.pdbx_seq_one_letter_code
_entity_poly.pdbx_strand_id
1 'polypeptide(L)'
;MKKSLLFIPLLSSLATLPLLIASKCKQEETQEQKDEKLTKKYEKEYIDKQRYVFDDFEQFKMRDEYFYLIKNPTFNDVWNDYANRNIKSYALTDKFFEDFNKWYEDFQWKFKIFKRIMNKYAANEIIKYQNPNNGMDPINLYYVKEVKFDFSRKMGSQNYALRMGRSDFSVFLKLFNIPNLNLNASPILPDWTMLTEINLNKTYYSKINITSNYGLIFREELNKIREIFSIPKPYYKNDHFITHPAGKDDFQGEDRIPRIEFYTFRGLRDESADNEILNLRYKTSFDKGWKDIDVDYLKEYGNYDTFKFKSYRVKIVEYDPKKPLDATPSKVDDFVLSEHGL
;
A
#
# COMPACT_ATOMS: atom_id res chain seq x y z
N MET A 1 65.18 67.79 -20.84
CA MET A 1 65.38 66.44 -20.25
C MET A 1 64.76 65.43 -21.22
N LYS A 2 65.58 64.62 -21.93
CA LYS A 2 65.77 63.16 -21.77
C LYS A 2 64.45 62.39 -21.58
N LYS A 3 64.10 61.27 -22.21
CA LYS A 3 64.55 60.31 -23.27
C LYS A 3 63.35 59.33 -23.28
N SER A 4 62.72 58.91 -24.37
CA SER A 4 63.09 57.76 -25.22
C SER A 4 61.77 57.23 -25.81
N LEU A 5 61.70 57.08 -27.14
CA LEU A 5 60.82 56.12 -27.78
C LEU A 5 61.20 54.69 -27.34
N LEU A 6 60.24 53.77 -27.38
CA LEU A 6 60.44 52.44 -27.98
C LEU A 6 59.10 51.91 -28.49
N PHE A 7 59.17 51.42 -29.72
CA PHE A 7 58.10 51.09 -30.65
C PHE A 7 58.14 49.57 -30.88
N ILE A 8 56.96 48.91 -30.80
CA ILE A 8 56.48 47.66 -31.47
C ILE A 8 57.26 46.31 -31.29
N PRO A 9 56.76 45.12 -31.73
CA PRO A 9 55.47 44.75 -32.38
C PRO A 9 54.77 43.42 -31.96
N LEU A 10 53.56 43.25 -32.50
CA LEU A 10 52.86 42.03 -32.95
C LEU A 10 53.13 40.67 -32.26
N LEU A 11 52.04 40.00 -31.86
CA LEU A 11 51.71 38.60 -32.18
C LEU A 11 50.18 38.47 -32.00
N SER A 12 49.38 38.65 -33.06
CA SER A 12 48.77 37.54 -33.83
C SER A 12 48.01 36.49 -32.99
N SER A 13 46.70 36.65 -32.88
CA SER A 13 45.68 35.60 -33.11
C SER A 13 44.31 36.27 -32.97
N LEU A 14 43.72 36.78 -34.05
CA LEU A 14 42.82 36.02 -34.90
C LEU A 14 41.92 35.08 -34.09
N ALA A 15 40.64 35.44 -34.10
CA ALA A 15 39.53 34.53 -34.30
C ALA A 15 39.61 33.21 -33.52
N THR A 16 38.79 33.11 -32.48
CA THR A 16 37.68 32.17 -32.53
C THR A 16 36.71 32.54 -31.41
N LEU A 17 35.58 33.12 -31.81
CA LEU A 17 34.32 32.81 -31.13
C LEU A 17 34.33 31.31 -30.85
N PRO A 18 34.05 30.85 -29.63
CA PRO A 18 33.49 29.53 -29.51
C PRO A 18 32.08 29.62 -30.13
N LEU A 19 32.01 29.46 -31.45
CA LEU A 19 31.01 28.64 -32.11
C LEU A 19 31.15 27.22 -31.55
N LEU A 20 30.92 27.06 -30.25
CA LEU A 20 30.78 25.78 -29.61
C LEU A 20 29.31 25.40 -29.78
N ILE A 21 29.05 24.88 -30.98
CA ILE A 21 28.27 23.67 -31.18
C ILE A 21 26.92 23.76 -30.46
N ALA A 22 25.93 24.29 -31.18
CA ALA A 22 24.55 23.82 -31.04
C ALA A 22 24.51 22.34 -31.45
N SER A 23 25.11 21.48 -30.64
CA SER A 23 24.69 20.09 -30.57
C SER A 23 23.24 20.17 -30.11
N LYS A 24 22.37 19.37 -30.73
CA LYS A 24 21.11 19.00 -30.10
C LYS A 24 21.44 18.19 -28.83
N CYS A 25 22.00 18.82 -27.80
CA CYS A 25 21.85 18.35 -26.44
C CYS A 25 20.36 18.45 -26.17
N LYS A 26 19.66 17.32 -26.09
CA LYS A 26 18.37 17.29 -25.40
C LYS A 26 18.65 17.83 -24.00
N GLN A 27 18.35 19.10 -23.76
CA GLN A 27 18.41 19.66 -22.43
C GLN A 27 17.43 18.84 -21.61
N GLU A 28 17.95 18.02 -20.70
CA GLU A 28 17.11 17.24 -19.81
C GLU A 28 16.33 18.22 -18.94
N GLU A 29 14.99 18.11 -18.96
CA GLU A 29 14.11 18.95 -18.15
C GLU A 29 14.52 18.82 -16.67
N THR A 30 14.69 19.95 -15.99
CA THR A 30 14.93 19.95 -14.54
C THR A 30 13.71 19.43 -13.79
N GLN A 31 13.89 18.98 -12.55
CA GLN A 31 12.76 18.50 -11.74
C GLN A 31 11.71 19.60 -11.51
N GLU A 32 12.13 20.85 -11.35
CA GLU A 32 11.23 22.00 -11.21
C GLU A 32 10.39 22.23 -12.47
N GLN A 33 11.00 22.11 -13.66
CA GLN A 33 10.29 22.22 -14.93
C GLN A 33 9.26 21.09 -15.10
N LYS A 34 9.62 19.86 -14.71
CA LYS A 34 8.69 18.71 -14.72
C LYS A 34 7.53 18.95 -13.76
N ASP A 35 7.80 19.42 -12.54
CA ASP A 35 6.80 19.74 -11.53
C ASP A 35 5.82 20.83 -12.00
N GLU A 36 6.33 21.91 -12.62
CA GLU A 36 5.50 23.00 -13.14
C GLU A 36 4.60 22.53 -14.30
N LYS A 37 5.17 21.78 -15.25
CA LYS A 37 4.45 21.22 -16.39
C LYS A 37 3.36 20.25 -15.93
N LEU A 38 3.68 19.36 -14.99
CA LEU A 38 2.72 18.43 -14.43
C LEU A 38 1.64 19.15 -13.62
N THR A 39 2.02 20.21 -12.89
CA THR A 39 1.06 21.03 -12.14
C THR A 39 0.01 21.66 -13.08
N LYS A 40 0.45 22.29 -14.17
CA LYS A 40 -0.45 22.87 -15.19
C LYS A 40 -1.33 21.81 -15.85
N LYS A 41 -0.80 20.61 -16.11
CA LYS A 41 -1.59 19.47 -16.63
C LYS A 41 -2.70 19.10 -15.63
N TYR A 42 -2.37 19.00 -14.35
CA TYR A 42 -3.30 18.57 -13.31
C TYR A 42 -4.34 19.62 -12.93
N GLU A 43 -4.01 20.91 -12.97
CA GLU A 43 -5.00 21.98 -12.86
C GLU A 43 -6.08 21.82 -13.95
N LYS A 44 -5.66 21.67 -15.22
CA LYS A 44 -6.60 21.46 -16.33
C LYS A 44 -7.41 20.16 -16.21
N GLU A 45 -6.76 19.08 -15.80
CA GLU A 45 -7.42 17.77 -15.78
C GLU A 45 -8.37 17.59 -14.60
N TYR A 46 -7.96 18.03 -13.42
CA TYR A 46 -8.66 17.73 -12.18
C TYR A 46 -9.46 18.92 -11.62
N ILE A 47 -9.02 20.16 -11.88
CA ILE A 47 -9.71 21.37 -11.41
C ILE A 47 -10.68 21.88 -12.46
N ASP A 48 -10.20 22.20 -13.67
CA ASP A 48 -11.05 22.80 -14.71
C ASP A 48 -12.19 21.85 -15.15
N LYS A 49 -11.91 20.55 -15.22
CA LYS A 49 -12.90 19.51 -15.53
C LYS A 49 -13.63 18.96 -14.30
N GLN A 50 -13.30 19.44 -13.10
CA GLN A 50 -13.88 18.97 -11.84
C GLN A 50 -13.74 17.45 -11.61
N ARG A 51 -12.66 16.83 -12.09
CA ARG A 51 -12.37 15.40 -11.90
C ARG A 51 -11.50 15.18 -10.67
N TYR A 52 -12.07 15.12 -9.48
CA TYR A 52 -11.29 15.08 -8.22
C TYR A 52 -10.76 13.70 -7.80
N VAL A 53 -10.58 12.78 -8.74
CA VAL A 53 -10.05 11.43 -8.50
C VAL A 53 -8.68 11.30 -9.14
N PHE A 54 -7.66 10.98 -8.34
CA PHE A 54 -6.32 10.74 -8.84
C PHE A 54 -6.26 9.39 -9.56
N ASP A 55 -5.93 9.42 -10.85
CA ASP A 55 -5.86 8.26 -11.74
C ASP A 55 -4.71 8.33 -12.76
N ASP A 56 -3.85 9.36 -12.70
CA ASP A 56 -2.67 9.51 -13.58
C ASP A 56 -1.50 8.63 -13.12
N PHE A 57 -1.74 7.32 -13.07
CA PHE A 57 -0.73 6.30 -12.87
C PHE A 57 -1.07 5.06 -13.69
N GLU A 58 -0.05 4.38 -14.19
CA GLU A 58 -0.24 3.04 -14.76
C GLU A 58 -0.32 2.03 -13.62
N GLN A 59 -1.26 1.08 -13.69
CA GLN A 59 -1.33 -0.01 -12.71
C GLN A 59 -0.04 -0.84 -12.79
N PHE A 60 0.64 -1.04 -11.65
CA PHE A 60 1.78 -1.95 -11.58
C PHE A 60 1.34 -3.35 -11.98
N LYS A 61 1.98 -3.91 -13.01
CA LYS A 61 1.64 -5.24 -13.55
C LYS A 61 2.60 -6.26 -12.97
N MET A 62 2.10 -7.20 -12.18
CA MET A 62 2.88 -8.35 -11.74
C MET A 62 3.25 -9.21 -12.95
N ARG A 63 4.54 -9.55 -13.08
CA ARG A 63 5.09 -10.36 -14.18
C ARG A 63 5.75 -11.61 -13.61
N ASP A 64 5.81 -12.67 -14.41
CA ASP A 64 6.44 -13.93 -13.97
C ASP A 64 7.92 -13.76 -13.62
N GLU A 65 8.63 -12.85 -14.30
CA GLU A 65 10.04 -12.51 -14.04
C GLU A 65 10.31 -11.88 -12.66
N TYR A 66 9.25 -11.44 -11.96
CA TYR A 66 9.33 -10.91 -10.59
C TYR A 66 9.39 -11.99 -9.53
N PHE A 67 9.19 -13.26 -9.91
CA PHE A 67 9.11 -14.37 -8.98
C PHE A 67 10.15 -15.43 -9.29
N TYR A 68 10.97 -15.73 -8.30
CA TYR A 68 11.88 -16.86 -8.32
C TYR A 68 11.23 -18.05 -7.59
N LEU A 69 10.97 -19.14 -8.30
CA LEU A 69 10.49 -20.39 -7.68
C LEU A 69 11.63 -21.03 -6.89
N ILE A 70 11.43 -21.18 -5.59
CA ILE A 70 12.37 -21.88 -4.72
C ILE A 70 12.19 -23.39 -4.91
N LYS A 71 13.14 -24.03 -5.59
CA LYS A 71 13.16 -25.48 -5.80
C LYS A 71 13.88 -26.13 -4.62
N ASN A 72 13.27 -27.14 -3.99
CA ASN A 72 13.79 -27.86 -2.82
C ASN A 72 13.97 -26.96 -1.58
N PRO A 73 12.88 -26.52 -0.93
CA PRO A 73 12.97 -25.90 0.38
C PRO A 73 13.73 -26.83 1.34
N THR A 74 14.67 -26.29 2.10
CA THR A 74 15.55 -27.02 3.02
C THR A 74 14.79 -27.65 4.18
N PHE A 75 15.38 -28.62 4.89
CA PHE A 75 14.74 -29.34 6.01
C PHE A 75 14.39 -28.46 7.23
N ASN A 76 14.79 -27.18 7.27
CA ASN A 76 14.30 -26.19 8.25
C ASN A 76 13.06 -25.41 7.76
N ASP A 77 12.60 -25.65 6.52
CA ASP A 77 11.38 -25.10 5.91
C ASP A 77 10.14 -25.96 6.27
N VAL A 78 10.14 -26.59 7.46
CA VAL A 78 9.12 -27.52 8.02
C VAL A 78 7.81 -26.81 8.43
N TRP A 79 7.28 -25.95 7.57
CA TRP A 79 5.94 -25.35 7.70
C TRP A 79 4.84 -26.28 7.14
N ASN A 80 5.18 -27.54 6.88
CA ASN A 80 4.31 -28.56 6.32
C ASN A 80 4.23 -29.71 7.31
N ASP A 81 3.13 -29.81 8.07
CA ASP A 81 2.83 -31.05 8.81
C ASP A 81 2.23 -32.13 7.86
N TYR A 82 1.65 -31.70 6.73
CA TYR A 82 1.10 -32.63 5.74
C TYR A 82 2.09 -32.95 4.62
N ALA A 83 2.43 -34.23 4.48
CA ALA A 83 3.28 -34.80 3.42
C ALA A 83 2.78 -34.57 1.97
N ASN A 84 1.67 -33.86 1.76
CA ASN A 84 1.06 -33.60 0.45
C ASN A 84 0.82 -32.11 0.16
N ARG A 85 1.39 -31.20 0.95
CA ARG A 85 1.21 -29.76 0.76
C ARG A 85 2.05 -29.25 -0.41
N ASN A 86 1.48 -29.26 -1.62
CA ASN A 86 2.11 -28.74 -2.84
C ASN A 86 2.06 -27.20 -2.93
N ILE A 87 2.45 -26.49 -1.85
CA ILE A 87 2.58 -25.02 -1.90
C ILE A 87 3.82 -24.66 -2.69
N LYS A 88 3.65 -23.75 -3.64
CA LYS A 88 4.78 -23.17 -4.38
C LYS A 88 5.35 -21.99 -3.59
N SER A 89 6.59 -22.12 -3.16
CA SER A 89 7.32 -21.05 -2.49
C SER A 89 8.07 -20.19 -3.50
N TYR A 90 7.86 -18.88 -3.42
CA TYR A 90 8.48 -17.89 -4.28
C TYR A 90 9.28 -16.88 -3.46
N ALA A 91 10.42 -16.46 -3.97
CA ALA A 91 11.07 -15.21 -3.57
C ALA A 91 10.78 -14.14 -4.63
N LEU A 92 10.81 -12.87 -4.23
CA LEU A 92 10.77 -11.75 -5.17
C LEU A 92 12.18 -11.52 -5.73
N THR A 93 12.27 -11.18 -7.01
CA THR A 93 13.57 -10.95 -7.68
C THR A 93 14.03 -9.50 -7.53
N ASP A 94 15.33 -9.23 -7.70
CA ASP A 94 15.86 -7.85 -7.74
C ASP A 94 15.13 -6.98 -8.77
N LYS A 95 14.74 -7.58 -9.90
CA LYS A 95 13.96 -6.93 -10.95
C LYS A 95 12.60 -6.43 -10.45
N PHE A 96 11.93 -7.19 -9.56
CA PHE A 96 10.70 -6.71 -8.92
C PHE A 96 10.98 -5.45 -8.11
N PHE A 97 12.03 -5.46 -7.29
CA PHE A 97 12.35 -4.33 -6.41
C PHE A 97 12.73 -3.08 -7.21
N GLU A 98 13.53 -3.22 -8.27
CA GLU A 98 13.88 -2.13 -9.17
C GLU A 98 12.65 -1.52 -9.84
N ASP A 99 11.82 -2.35 -10.47
CA ASP A 99 10.63 -1.88 -11.18
C ASP A 99 9.58 -1.30 -10.21
N PHE A 100 9.40 -1.92 -9.04
CA PHE A 100 8.48 -1.44 -8.01
C PHE A 100 8.93 -0.12 -7.42
N ASN A 101 10.21 0.04 -7.03
CA ASN A 101 10.70 1.29 -6.46
C ASN A 101 10.55 2.44 -7.48
N LYS A 102 10.90 2.21 -8.75
CA LYS A 102 10.70 3.20 -9.81
C LYS A 102 9.24 3.59 -9.98
N TRP A 103 8.34 2.61 -10.00
CA TRP A 103 6.91 2.85 -10.09
C TRP A 103 6.37 3.61 -8.87
N TYR A 104 6.79 3.21 -7.67
CA TYR A 104 6.35 3.80 -6.40
C TYR A 104 6.82 5.25 -6.28
N GLU A 105 8.05 5.56 -6.66
CA GLU A 105 8.58 6.93 -6.68
C GLU A 105 7.80 7.83 -7.64
N ASP A 106 7.51 7.36 -8.86
CA ASP A 106 6.68 8.10 -9.83
C ASP A 106 5.25 8.31 -9.31
N PHE A 107 4.63 7.27 -8.74
CA PHE A 107 3.30 7.35 -8.12
C PHE A 107 3.28 8.39 -7.00
N GLN A 108 4.23 8.33 -6.06
CA GLN A 108 4.30 9.25 -4.92
C GLN A 108 4.58 10.69 -5.37
N TRP A 109 5.45 10.89 -6.35
CA TRP A 109 5.74 12.22 -6.92
C TRP A 109 4.48 12.85 -7.55
N LYS A 110 3.81 12.12 -8.45
CA LYS A 110 2.57 12.57 -9.08
C LYS A 110 1.47 12.81 -8.05
N PHE A 111 1.29 11.88 -7.12
CA PHE A 111 0.27 12.01 -6.08
C PHE A 111 0.54 13.21 -5.16
N LYS A 112 1.81 13.53 -4.86
CA LYS A 112 2.18 14.74 -4.10
C LYS A 112 1.75 16.02 -4.82
N ILE A 113 1.94 16.10 -6.14
CA ILE A 113 1.52 17.25 -6.95
C ILE A 113 -0.01 17.33 -6.99
N PHE A 114 -0.69 16.21 -7.18
CA PHE A 114 -2.15 16.14 -7.12
C PHE A 114 -2.68 16.69 -5.78
N LYS A 115 -2.16 16.21 -4.64
CA LYS A 115 -2.54 16.71 -3.31
C LYS A 115 -2.33 18.22 -3.19
N ARG A 116 -1.21 18.76 -3.67
CA ARG A 116 -0.91 20.20 -3.64
C ARG A 116 -1.98 21.02 -4.38
N ILE A 117 -2.38 20.56 -5.57
CA ILE A 117 -3.37 21.23 -6.41
C ILE A 117 -4.76 21.14 -5.79
N MET A 118 -5.15 19.97 -5.30
CA MET A 118 -6.41 19.78 -4.60
C MET A 118 -6.52 20.71 -3.39
N ASN A 119 -5.47 20.80 -2.56
CA ASN A 119 -5.48 21.71 -1.40
C ASN A 119 -5.59 23.19 -1.80
N LYS A 120 -5.00 23.58 -2.94
CA LYS A 120 -4.98 24.97 -3.38
C LYS A 120 -6.30 25.40 -4.02
N TYR A 121 -6.90 24.57 -4.86
CA TYR A 121 -8.01 24.97 -5.73
C TYR A 121 -9.33 24.23 -5.47
N ALA A 122 -9.31 23.11 -4.77
CA ALA A 122 -10.49 22.26 -4.53
C ALA A 122 -10.53 21.72 -3.09
N ALA A 123 -10.15 22.55 -2.11
CA ALA A 123 -10.06 22.12 -0.71
C ALA A 123 -11.40 21.61 -0.14
N ASN A 124 -12.53 22.12 -0.65
CA ASN A 124 -13.89 21.70 -0.25
C ASN A 124 -14.28 20.30 -0.75
N GLU A 125 -13.52 19.78 -1.74
CA GLU A 125 -13.72 18.44 -2.30
C GLU A 125 -12.88 17.38 -1.61
N ILE A 126 -11.90 17.80 -0.81
CA ILE A 126 -11.10 16.92 0.04
C ILE A 126 -11.94 16.49 1.24
N ILE A 127 -12.05 15.19 1.46
CA ILE A 127 -12.72 14.66 2.65
C ILE A 127 -11.76 14.76 3.83
N LYS A 128 -12.26 15.20 4.98
CA LYS A 128 -11.51 15.16 6.24
C LYS A 128 -12.05 14.07 7.13
N TYR A 129 -11.16 13.24 7.65
CA TYR A 129 -11.48 12.26 8.69
C TYR A 129 -10.77 12.62 9.99
N GLN A 130 -11.50 12.53 11.09
CA GLN A 130 -10.95 12.65 12.43
C GLN A 130 -11.79 11.77 13.34
N ASN A 131 -11.14 10.90 14.12
CA ASN A 131 -11.80 10.23 15.23
C ASN A 131 -11.54 11.06 16.50
N PRO A 132 -12.57 11.65 17.13
CA PRO A 132 -12.38 12.45 18.34
C PRO A 132 -11.92 11.64 19.56
N ASN A 133 -12.12 10.32 19.56
CA ASN A 133 -11.85 9.45 20.70
C ASN A 133 -10.36 9.14 20.91
N ASN A 134 -9.51 9.35 19.90
CA ASN A 134 -8.09 8.99 19.96
C ASN A 134 -7.14 10.21 19.86
N GLY A 135 -7.68 11.43 19.88
CA GLY A 135 -6.89 12.67 19.82
C GLY A 135 -6.10 12.89 18.53
N MET A 136 -6.39 12.15 17.45
CA MET A 136 -5.69 12.31 16.18
C MET A 136 -5.99 13.66 15.51
N ASP A 137 -4.99 14.23 14.85
CA ASP A 137 -5.21 15.37 13.96
C ASP A 137 -6.13 14.99 12.79
N PRO A 138 -6.94 15.93 12.27
CA PRO A 138 -7.72 15.71 11.06
C PRO A 138 -6.85 15.31 9.87
N ILE A 139 -7.27 14.29 9.14
CA ILE A 139 -6.57 13.77 7.97
C ILE A 139 -7.33 14.13 6.71
N ASN A 140 -6.61 14.74 5.76
CA ASN A 140 -7.12 14.95 4.40
C ASN A 140 -7.05 13.64 3.61
N LEU A 141 -8.21 13.12 3.23
CA LEU A 141 -8.38 11.96 2.37
C LEU A 141 -8.70 12.40 0.95
N TYR A 142 -7.87 11.92 0.02
CA TYR A 142 -7.99 12.20 -1.41
C TYR A 142 -8.55 10.97 -2.10
N TYR A 143 -9.46 11.15 -3.06
CA TYR A 143 -9.95 10.04 -3.86
C TYR A 143 -8.88 9.58 -4.83
N VAL A 144 -8.60 8.28 -4.82
CA VAL A 144 -7.61 7.66 -5.70
C VAL A 144 -8.27 6.46 -6.37
N LYS A 145 -8.07 6.31 -7.68
CA LYS A 145 -8.48 5.11 -8.39
C LYS A 145 -7.86 3.88 -7.70
N GLU A 146 -8.60 2.78 -7.59
CA GLU A 146 -8.12 1.60 -6.87
C GLU A 146 -6.77 1.11 -7.43
N VAL A 147 -5.82 0.84 -6.52
CA VAL A 147 -4.48 0.35 -6.86
C VAL A 147 -4.37 -1.11 -6.47
N LYS A 148 -4.21 -1.99 -7.46
CA LYS A 148 -4.26 -3.45 -7.28
C LYS A 148 -2.88 -4.08 -7.20
N PHE A 149 -2.57 -4.81 -6.13
CA PHE A 149 -1.38 -5.63 -6.00
C PHE A 149 -1.81 -7.07 -5.72
N ASP A 150 -1.74 -7.93 -6.74
CA ASP A 150 -2.08 -9.35 -6.62
C ASP A 150 -0.86 -10.23 -6.87
N PHE A 151 -0.27 -10.74 -5.79
CA PHE A 151 0.89 -11.62 -5.85
C PHE A 151 0.51 -13.09 -6.11
N SER A 152 -0.78 -13.39 -6.33
CA SER A 152 -1.27 -14.76 -6.42
C SER A 152 -0.77 -15.54 -7.62
N ARG A 153 -0.40 -14.84 -8.69
CA ARG A 153 -0.15 -15.48 -10.00
C ARG A 153 -1.31 -16.40 -10.40
N LYS A 154 -2.55 -16.02 -10.08
CA LYS A 154 -3.78 -16.78 -10.31
C LYS A 154 -3.89 -18.09 -9.49
N MET A 155 -3.11 -18.23 -8.42
CA MET A 155 -3.18 -19.34 -7.49
C MET A 155 -4.05 -18.98 -6.27
N GLY A 156 -4.73 -19.95 -5.66
CA GLY A 156 -5.36 -19.73 -4.36
C GLY A 156 -4.34 -19.35 -3.29
N SER A 157 -4.69 -18.50 -2.33
CA SER A 157 -3.77 -17.99 -1.30
C SER A 157 -3.16 -19.09 -0.41
N GLN A 158 -3.81 -20.25 -0.33
CA GLN A 158 -3.30 -21.43 0.37
C GLN A 158 -2.35 -22.29 -0.47
N ASN A 159 -2.13 -21.97 -1.75
CA ASN A 159 -1.36 -22.78 -2.70
C ASN A 159 0.00 -22.16 -3.08
N TYR A 160 0.28 -20.94 -2.63
CA TYR A 160 1.57 -20.29 -2.83
C TYR A 160 1.99 -19.55 -1.57
N ALA A 161 3.29 -19.31 -1.44
CA ALA A 161 3.86 -18.51 -0.37
C ALA A 161 4.96 -17.61 -0.92
N LEU A 162 5.07 -16.39 -0.39
CA LEU A 162 6.14 -15.45 -0.66
C LEU A 162 7.11 -15.47 0.51
N ARG A 163 8.28 -16.05 0.31
CA ARG A 163 9.37 -15.96 1.28
C ARG A 163 9.99 -14.58 1.17
N MET A 164 9.90 -13.79 2.24
CA MET A 164 10.42 -12.43 2.28
C MET A 164 11.48 -12.35 3.38
N GLY A 165 12.69 -11.93 3.02
CA GLY A 165 13.63 -11.47 4.03
C GLY A 165 13.17 -10.15 4.67
N ARG A 166 13.84 -9.71 5.73
CA ARG A 166 13.56 -8.43 6.40
C ARG A 166 13.53 -7.25 5.40
N SER A 167 14.52 -7.17 4.51
CA SER A 167 14.57 -6.12 3.47
C SER A 167 13.37 -6.18 2.52
N ASP A 168 13.00 -7.36 2.05
CA ASP A 168 11.87 -7.56 1.12
C ASP A 168 10.55 -7.18 1.79
N PHE A 169 10.39 -7.59 3.05
CA PHE A 169 9.20 -7.30 3.83
C PHE A 169 9.07 -5.79 4.10
N SER A 170 10.19 -5.07 4.30
CA SER A 170 10.15 -3.60 4.39
C SER A 170 9.57 -2.93 3.14
N VAL A 171 9.86 -3.48 1.95
CA VAL A 171 9.31 -2.99 0.69
C VAL A 171 7.83 -3.34 0.59
N PHE A 172 7.45 -4.56 0.98
CA PHE A 172 6.05 -4.96 1.07
C PHE A 172 5.24 -4.01 1.96
N LEU A 173 5.79 -3.60 3.11
CA LEU A 173 5.13 -2.66 4.02
C LEU A 173 4.92 -1.27 3.41
N LYS A 174 5.73 -0.83 2.42
CA LYS A 174 5.48 0.41 1.67
C LYS A 174 4.14 0.39 0.93
N LEU A 175 3.60 -0.78 0.59
CA LEU A 175 2.30 -0.87 -0.08
C LEU A 175 1.19 -0.24 0.78
N PHE A 176 1.26 -0.35 2.11
CA PHE A 176 0.28 0.26 3.01
C PHE A 176 0.28 1.80 2.98
N ASN A 177 1.27 2.44 2.35
CA ASN A 177 1.29 3.89 2.09
C ASN A 177 0.49 4.29 0.84
N ILE A 178 -0.06 3.33 0.10
CA ILE A 178 -0.83 3.56 -1.13
C ILE A 178 -2.31 3.68 -0.76
N PRO A 179 -2.95 4.84 -1.03
CA PRO A 179 -4.38 5.01 -0.80
C PRO A 179 -5.21 4.11 -1.73
N ASN A 180 -6.36 3.65 -1.24
CA ASN A 180 -7.30 2.79 -1.95
C ASN A 180 -6.63 1.49 -2.47
N LEU A 181 -5.69 0.93 -1.70
CA LEU A 181 -5.01 -0.32 -2.03
C LEU A 181 -5.97 -1.51 -2.00
N ASN A 182 -5.85 -2.35 -3.03
CA ASN A 182 -6.39 -3.69 -3.12
C ASN A 182 -5.22 -4.68 -3.14
N LEU A 183 -4.95 -5.34 -2.01
CA LEU A 183 -3.82 -6.22 -1.82
C LEU A 183 -4.27 -7.67 -1.65
N ASN A 184 -3.64 -8.56 -2.40
CA ASN A 184 -3.72 -10.00 -2.20
C ASN A 184 -2.30 -10.58 -2.15
N ALA A 185 -1.92 -11.09 -0.98
CA ALA A 185 -0.57 -11.60 -0.74
C ALA A 185 -0.60 -12.81 0.20
N SER A 186 0.40 -13.67 0.06
CA SER A 186 0.57 -14.82 0.95
C SER A 186 2.01 -14.91 1.46
N PRO A 187 2.49 -13.94 2.27
CA PRO A 187 3.83 -13.98 2.82
C PRO A 187 4.00 -15.14 3.81
N ILE A 188 5.20 -15.73 3.86
CA ILE A 188 5.56 -16.74 4.86
C ILE A 188 6.75 -16.25 5.67
N LEU A 189 6.64 -16.41 6.98
CA LEU A 189 7.50 -15.87 8.03
C LEU A 189 7.86 -14.40 7.85
N PRO A 190 6.88 -13.51 7.60
CA PRO A 190 7.19 -12.10 7.66
C PRO A 190 7.67 -11.71 9.07
N ASP A 191 8.68 -10.84 9.13
CA ASP A 191 9.13 -10.22 10.37
C ASP A 191 8.16 -9.10 10.74
N TRP A 192 7.05 -9.45 11.42
CA TRP A 192 6.00 -8.48 11.80
C TRP A 192 6.51 -7.38 12.72
N THR A 193 7.60 -7.59 13.45
CA THR A 193 8.21 -6.56 14.32
C THR A 193 8.60 -5.31 13.53
N MET A 194 8.88 -5.45 12.22
CA MET A 194 9.16 -4.32 11.33
C MET A 194 8.01 -3.30 11.23
N LEU A 195 6.77 -3.69 11.54
CA LEU A 195 5.64 -2.77 11.53
C LEU A 195 5.87 -1.57 12.46
N THR A 196 6.51 -1.79 13.61
CA THR A 196 6.75 -0.73 14.61
C THR A 196 7.91 0.19 14.20
N GLU A 197 8.79 -0.27 13.31
CA GLU A 197 9.97 0.47 12.82
C GLU A 197 9.64 1.39 11.62
N ILE A 198 8.58 1.10 10.88
CA ILE A 198 8.25 1.80 9.63
C ILE A 198 7.20 2.89 9.87
N ASN A 199 7.47 4.07 9.32
CA ASN A 199 6.48 5.14 9.27
C ASN A 199 5.49 4.89 8.12
N LEU A 200 4.23 4.64 8.47
CA LEU A 200 3.15 4.44 7.54
C LEU A 200 2.22 5.66 7.50
N ASN A 201 1.88 6.09 6.29
CA ASN A 201 0.91 7.13 6.03
C ASN A 201 -0.47 6.67 6.50
N LYS A 202 -1.18 7.53 7.22
CA LYS A 202 -2.59 7.29 7.54
C LYS A 202 -3.41 7.44 6.26
N THR A 203 -3.96 6.33 5.78
CA THR A 203 -4.74 6.27 4.54
C THR A 203 -5.77 5.14 4.60
N TYR A 204 -6.65 5.08 3.60
CA TYR A 204 -7.70 4.07 3.52
C TYR A 204 -7.41 3.01 2.46
N TYR A 205 -8.06 1.86 2.57
CA TYR A 205 -7.87 0.71 1.69
C TYR A 205 -9.21 0.27 1.10
N SER A 206 -9.16 -0.43 -0.03
CA SER A 206 -10.34 -1.08 -0.59
C SER A 206 -10.44 -2.53 -0.15
N LYS A 207 -9.35 -3.28 -0.23
CA LYS A 207 -9.29 -4.68 0.16
C LYS A 207 -7.89 -5.06 0.57
N ILE A 208 -7.74 -5.69 1.72
CA ILE A 208 -6.48 -6.27 2.16
C ILE A 208 -6.75 -7.73 2.46
N ASN A 209 -6.07 -8.63 1.74
CA ASN A 209 -6.14 -10.06 1.97
C ASN A 209 -4.72 -10.60 2.13
N ILE A 210 -4.43 -11.12 3.33
CA ILE A 210 -3.13 -11.68 3.67
C ILE A 210 -3.32 -13.10 4.20
N THR A 211 -2.66 -14.06 3.57
CA THR A 211 -2.52 -15.42 4.11
C THR A 211 -1.10 -15.61 4.62
N SER A 212 -0.90 -15.83 5.92
CA SER A 212 0.44 -15.86 6.53
C SER A 212 0.47 -16.77 7.75
N ASN A 213 1.65 -16.99 8.32
CA ASN A 213 1.76 -17.25 9.75
C ASN A 213 1.74 -15.91 10.51
N TYR A 214 1.12 -15.91 11.68
CA TYR A 214 1.02 -14.75 12.57
C TYR A 214 1.59 -15.06 13.95
N GLY A 215 2.50 -16.05 14.04
CA GLY A 215 3.25 -16.30 15.26
C GLY A 215 4.12 -15.09 15.62
N LEU A 216 4.24 -14.83 16.93
CA LEU A 216 5.07 -13.77 17.50
C LEU A 216 4.64 -12.33 17.15
N ILE A 217 3.35 -12.10 16.88
CA ILE A 217 2.81 -10.73 16.87
C ILE A 217 2.52 -10.33 18.31
N PHE A 218 3.28 -9.38 18.84
CA PHE A 218 3.06 -8.86 20.19
C PHE A 218 2.08 -7.69 20.18
N ARG A 219 1.81 -7.17 21.37
CA ARG A 219 0.87 -6.07 21.58
C ARG A 219 1.23 -4.81 20.80
N GLU A 220 2.52 -4.54 20.61
CA GLU A 220 3.00 -3.36 19.88
C GLU A 220 2.69 -3.46 18.37
N GLU A 221 2.92 -4.62 17.76
CA GLU A 221 2.56 -4.88 16.36
C GLU A 221 1.04 -4.86 16.17
N LEU A 222 0.27 -5.44 17.11
CA LEU A 222 -1.19 -5.35 17.09
C LEU A 222 -1.67 -3.90 17.13
N ASN A 223 -1.11 -3.06 18.01
CA ASN A 223 -1.44 -1.63 18.07
C ASN A 223 -1.12 -0.93 16.74
N LYS A 224 -0.01 -1.30 16.09
CA LYS A 224 0.30 -0.76 14.76
C LYS A 224 -0.71 -1.19 13.69
N ILE A 225 -1.13 -2.45 13.71
CA ILE A 225 -2.20 -2.98 12.84
C ILE A 225 -3.50 -2.21 13.06
N ARG A 226 -3.87 -1.94 14.32
CA ARG A 226 -5.03 -1.11 14.69
C ARG A 226 -4.94 0.28 14.09
N GLU A 227 -3.78 0.94 14.17
CA GLU A 227 -3.54 2.25 13.57
C GLU A 227 -3.68 2.24 12.05
N ILE A 228 -3.07 1.26 11.37
CA ILE A 228 -3.07 1.15 9.91
C ILE A 228 -4.51 1.09 9.39
N PHE A 229 -5.37 0.30 10.04
CA PHE A 229 -6.75 0.10 9.60
C PHE A 229 -7.77 1.07 10.22
N SER A 230 -7.30 2.09 10.94
CA SER A 230 -8.15 3.06 11.64
C SER A 230 -8.84 4.09 10.75
N ILE A 231 -8.37 4.24 9.51
CA ILE A 231 -8.90 5.21 8.56
C ILE A 231 -9.92 4.53 7.65
N PRO A 232 -11.22 4.79 7.82
CA PRO A 232 -12.25 4.13 7.05
C PRO A 232 -12.27 4.65 5.61
N LYS A 233 -12.84 3.86 4.70
CA LYS A 233 -12.93 4.23 3.29
C LYS A 233 -14.01 5.30 3.10
N PRO A 234 -13.72 6.48 2.54
CA PRO A 234 -14.75 7.50 2.31
C PRO A 234 -15.84 6.97 1.37
N TYR A 235 -17.09 7.37 1.63
CA TYR A 235 -18.10 7.33 0.57
C TYR A 235 -17.66 8.32 -0.51
N TYR A 236 -17.68 7.89 -1.76
CA TYR A 236 -17.57 8.84 -2.86
C TYR A 236 -18.80 9.76 -2.79
N LYS A 237 -18.57 11.07 -2.66
CA LYS A 237 -19.62 12.09 -2.85
C LYS A 237 -20.24 11.88 -4.24
N ASN A 238 -21.57 11.78 -4.29
CA ASN A 238 -22.39 11.40 -5.45
C ASN A 238 -22.27 12.27 -6.72
N ASP A 239 -22.84 11.73 -7.81
CA ASP A 239 -23.44 12.33 -9.03
C ASP A 239 -22.62 13.10 -10.07
N HIS A 240 -21.42 13.61 -9.78
CA HIS A 240 -20.62 14.32 -10.80
C HIS A 240 -19.96 13.42 -11.86
N PHE A 241 -20.06 12.09 -11.71
CA PHE A 241 -19.40 11.12 -12.59
C PHE A 241 -20.32 10.43 -13.61
N ILE A 242 -21.57 10.90 -13.78
CA ILE A 242 -22.51 10.39 -14.80
C ILE A 242 -21.98 10.62 -16.24
N THR A 243 -20.96 11.47 -16.45
CA THR A 243 -20.43 11.81 -17.77
C THR A 243 -19.13 11.10 -18.16
N HIS A 244 -18.62 10.17 -17.36
CA HIS A 244 -17.70 9.17 -17.89
C HIS A 244 -18.54 8.02 -18.44
N PRO A 245 -18.31 7.55 -19.70
CA PRO A 245 -18.79 6.23 -20.06
C PRO A 245 -18.13 5.30 -19.06
N ALA A 246 -18.92 4.85 -18.09
CA ALA A 246 -18.49 3.94 -17.06
C ALA A 246 -17.73 2.82 -17.77
N GLY A 247 -16.43 2.68 -17.45
CA GLY A 247 -15.78 1.40 -17.64
C GLY A 247 -16.71 0.40 -16.96
N LYS A 248 -17.23 -0.54 -17.74
CA LYS A 248 -18.31 -1.47 -17.34
C LYS A 248 -18.01 -2.26 -16.06
N ASP A 249 -16.79 -2.18 -15.55
CA ASP A 249 -16.28 -2.93 -14.41
C ASP A 249 -16.51 -2.23 -13.06
N ASP A 250 -16.63 -0.90 -12.99
CA ASP A 250 -16.77 -0.18 -11.70
C ASP A 250 -18.22 -0.19 -11.13
N PHE A 251 -19.21 -0.65 -11.90
CA PHE A 251 -20.64 -0.54 -11.57
C PHE A 251 -21.47 -1.83 -11.61
N GLN A 252 -20.85 -3.01 -11.80
CA GLN A 252 -21.58 -4.28 -11.81
C GLN A 252 -21.49 -5.01 -10.47
N GLY A 253 -22.39 -4.74 -9.53
CA GLY A 253 -22.81 -5.70 -8.48
C GLY A 253 -21.75 -6.31 -7.55
N GLU A 254 -20.47 -5.95 -7.66
CA GLU A 254 -19.39 -6.44 -6.80
C GLU A 254 -19.53 -5.82 -5.41
N ASP A 255 -19.26 -6.63 -4.38
CA ASP A 255 -19.34 -6.19 -2.99
C ASP A 255 -18.43 -4.97 -2.74
N ARG A 256 -19.05 -3.78 -2.66
CA ARG A 256 -18.38 -2.47 -2.53
C ARG A 256 -17.91 -2.16 -1.11
N ILE A 257 -17.95 -3.15 -0.23
CA ILE A 257 -17.65 -3.01 1.19
C ILE A 257 -16.16 -3.28 1.38
N PRO A 258 -15.42 -2.35 2.02
CA PRO A 258 -13.99 -2.55 2.17
C PRO A 258 -13.73 -3.69 3.15
N ARG A 259 -12.78 -4.57 2.80
CA ARG A 259 -12.53 -5.82 3.53
C ARG A 259 -11.08 -5.93 3.97
N ILE A 260 -10.87 -6.42 5.18
CA ILE A 260 -9.56 -6.75 5.72
C ILE A 260 -9.63 -8.21 6.18
N GLU A 261 -8.87 -9.07 5.52
CA GLU A 261 -8.93 -10.50 5.76
C GLU A 261 -7.54 -11.05 6.06
N PHE A 262 -7.43 -11.76 7.18
CA PHE A 262 -6.21 -12.40 7.66
C PHE A 262 -6.47 -13.90 7.82
N TYR A 263 -5.78 -14.72 7.05
CA TYR A 263 -5.90 -16.17 7.11
C TYR A 263 -4.59 -16.80 7.55
N THR A 264 -4.62 -17.78 8.44
CA THR A 264 -3.46 -18.66 8.58
C THR A 264 -3.38 -19.64 7.43
N PHE A 265 -2.17 -20.13 7.19
CA PHE A 265 -1.92 -21.26 6.33
C PHE A 265 -2.48 -22.55 6.96
N ARG A 266 -3.14 -23.40 6.17
CA ARG A 266 -3.59 -24.73 6.63
C ARG A 266 -2.42 -25.67 6.88
N GLY A 267 -2.36 -26.35 8.03
CA GLY A 267 -1.35 -27.39 8.27
C GLY A 267 0.09 -26.89 8.49
N LEU A 268 0.24 -25.72 9.14
CA LEU A 268 1.53 -25.22 9.64
C LEU A 268 2.04 -26.06 10.82
N ARG A 269 3.27 -25.82 11.32
CA ARG A 269 3.76 -26.41 12.58
C ARG A 269 3.32 -25.60 13.80
N ASP A 270 3.08 -26.26 14.93
CA ASP A 270 2.47 -25.71 16.17
C ASP A 270 2.94 -24.28 16.56
N GLU A 271 4.24 -23.98 16.59
CA GLU A 271 4.75 -22.65 17.02
C GLU A 271 4.48 -21.50 16.03
N SER A 272 3.85 -21.75 14.89
CA SER A 272 3.52 -20.70 13.90
C SER A 272 2.14 -20.85 13.29
N ALA A 273 1.32 -21.76 13.83
CA ALA A 273 -0.02 -22.00 13.36
C ALA A 273 -1.05 -21.03 13.96
N ASP A 274 -0.76 -20.50 15.15
CA ASP A 274 -1.63 -19.57 15.85
C ASP A 274 -1.78 -18.25 15.08
N ASN A 275 -3.00 -17.74 15.07
CA ASN A 275 -3.32 -16.44 14.51
C ASN A 275 -3.41 -15.39 15.62
N GLU A 276 -2.28 -14.81 16.01
CA GLU A 276 -2.27 -13.77 17.07
C GLU A 276 -3.09 -12.52 16.71
N ILE A 277 -3.37 -12.30 15.42
CA ILE A 277 -4.30 -11.25 14.98
C ILE A 277 -5.72 -11.51 15.50
N LEU A 278 -6.10 -12.74 15.87
CA LEU A 278 -7.40 -13.00 16.53
C LEU A 278 -7.60 -12.13 17.78
N ASN A 279 -6.52 -11.72 18.43
CA ASN A 279 -6.56 -10.84 19.61
C ASN A 279 -6.76 -9.35 19.24
N LEU A 280 -6.88 -9.01 17.94
CA LEU A 280 -6.96 -7.63 17.44
C LEU A 280 -8.02 -6.79 18.15
N ARG A 281 -9.20 -7.36 18.43
CA ARG A 281 -10.30 -6.65 19.11
C ARG A 281 -10.56 -7.08 20.55
N TYR A 282 -9.70 -7.92 21.12
CA TYR A 282 -9.87 -8.44 22.48
C TYR A 282 -8.86 -7.77 23.42
N LYS A 283 -9.23 -7.59 24.69
CA LYS A 283 -8.38 -6.98 25.70
C LYS A 283 -7.19 -7.86 26.03
N THR A 284 -7.45 -9.16 26.10
CA THR A 284 -6.44 -10.15 26.47
C THR A 284 -6.39 -11.33 25.52
N SER A 285 -7.53 -11.93 25.16
CA SER A 285 -7.54 -13.09 24.27
C SER A 285 -8.89 -13.34 23.63
N PHE A 286 -8.88 -13.74 22.36
CA PHE A 286 -10.03 -14.27 21.63
C PHE A 286 -10.75 -15.40 22.39
N ASP A 287 -10.01 -16.28 23.08
CA ASP A 287 -10.57 -17.48 23.72
C ASP A 287 -11.48 -17.16 24.93
N LYS A 288 -11.42 -15.93 25.45
CA LYS A 288 -12.36 -15.44 26.47
C LYS A 288 -13.71 -15.00 25.88
N GLY A 289 -13.80 -14.93 24.55
CA GLY A 289 -15.01 -14.59 23.81
C GLY A 289 -15.49 -13.17 24.07
N TRP A 290 -16.78 -12.93 23.81
CA TRP A 290 -17.36 -11.58 23.74
C TRP A 290 -17.22 -10.73 24.99
N LYS A 291 -17.08 -11.34 26.18
CA LYS A 291 -16.89 -10.61 27.44
C LYS A 291 -15.54 -9.89 27.52
N ASP A 292 -14.57 -10.28 26.71
CA ASP A 292 -13.22 -9.72 26.66
C ASP A 292 -13.00 -8.77 25.48
N ILE A 293 -14.06 -8.43 24.72
CA ILE A 293 -13.95 -7.45 23.64
C ILE A 293 -13.47 -6.10 24.20
N ASP A 294 -12.46 -5.55 23.54
CA ASP A 294 -11.91 -4.24 23.81
C ASP A 294 -12.78 -3.16 23.15
N VAL A 295 -13.80 -2.71 23.88
CA VAL A 295 -14.71 -1.66 23.43
C VAL A 295 -13.96 -0.33 23.22
N ASP A 296 -12.91 -0.08 24.00
CA ASP A 296 -12.13 1.16 23.89
C ASP A 296 -11.33 1.15 22.58
N TYR A 297 -10.76 0.01 22.20
CA TYR A 297 -10.19 -0.18 20.86
C TYR A 297 -11.19 0.16 19.74
N LEU A 298 -12.43 -0.35 19.81
CA LEU A 298 -13.43 -0.07 18.76
C LEU A 298 -13.84 1.40 18.71
N LYS A 299 -13.83 2.11 19.86
CA LYS A 299 -14.08 3.56 19.90
C LYS A 299 -12.93 4.36 19.34
N GLU A 300 -11.69 3.98 19.69
CA GLU A 300 -10.47 4.70 19.31
C GLU A 300 -10.09 4.49 17.84
N TYR A 301 -10.30 3.28 17.31
CA TYR A 301 -9.82 2.89 15.98
C TYR A 301 -10.94 2.48 15.02
N GLY A 302 -12.15 2.27 15.51
CA GLY A 302 -13.31 2.04 14.66
C GLY A 302 -13.73 3.29 13.89
N ASN A 303 -14.49 3.07 12.82
CA ASN A 303 -15.16 4.15 12.11
C ASN A 303 -16.18 4.86 13.02
N TYR A 304 -15.88 6.13 13.33
CA TYR A 304 -16.70 7.05 14.14
C TYR A 304 -17.88 7.67 13.36
N ASP A 305 -17.69 7.97 12.06
CA ASP A 305 -18.68 8.66 11.22
C ASP A 305 -19.15 7.75 10.07
N THR A 306 -20.01 6.79 10.41
CA THR A 306 -20.57 5.80 9.46
C THR A 306 -21.49 6.43 8.41
N PHE A 307 -21.86 7.70 8.54
CA PHE A 307 -22.61 8.42 7.50
C PHE A 307 -21.70 8.91 6.37
N LYS A 308 -20.43 9.23 6.68
CA LYS A 308 -19.46 9.72 5.68
C LYS A 308 -18.46 8.67 5.23
N PHE A 309 -18.29 7.59 5.99
CA PHE A 309 -17.31 6.56 5.68
C PHE A 309 -17.88 5.15 5.78
N LYS A 310 -17.36 4.26 4.94
CA LYS A 310 -17.59 2.82 4.98
C LYS A 310 -16.66 2.17 5.99
N SER A 311 -17.25 1.46 6.95
CA SER A 311 -16.51 0.63 7.91
C SER A 311 -15.91 -0.60 7.21
N TYR A 312 -14.74 -1.04 7.68
CA TYR A 312 -14.15 -2.30 7.22
C TYR A 312 -14.90 -3.49 7.79
N ARG A 313 -15.15 -4.49 6.93
CA ARG A 313 -15.46 -5.84 7.36
C ARG A 313 -14.15 -6.59 7.57
N VAL A 314 -13.89 -6.94 8.82
CA VAL A 314 -12.67 -7.63 9.24
C VAL A 314 -13.00 -9.10 9.44
N LYS A 315 -12.20 -9.97 8.81
CA LYS A 315 -12.30 -11.41 8.97
C LYS A 315 -10.94 -12.00 9.26
N ILE A 316 -10.82 -12.64 10.42
CA ILE A 316 -9.60 -13.31 10.87
C ILE A 316 -9.92 -14.79 11.00
N VAL A 317 -9.12 -15.62 10.33
CA VAL A 317 -9.34 -17.06 10.24
C VAL A 317 -8.07 -17.77 10.64
N GLU A 318 -8.22 -18.71 11.57
CA GLU A 318 -7.19 -19.65 11.94
C GLU A 318 -7.60 -21.05 11.49
N TYR A 319 -6.63 -21.82 11.01
CA TYR A 319 -6.78 -23.24 10.73
C TYR A 319 -5.93 -24.04 11.72
N ASP A 320 -6.50 -25.12 12.25
CA ASP A 320 -5.78 -26.04 13.13
C ASP A 320 -4.68 -26.76 12.33
N PRO A 321 -3.40 -26.67 12.75
CA PRO A 321 -2.31 -27.36 12.07
C PRO A 321 -2.45 -28.88 12.08
N LYS A 322 -3.11 -29.45 13.10
CA LYS A 322 -3.26 -30.89 13.32
C LYS A 322 -4.44 -31.49 12.56
N LYS A 323 -5.25 -30.66 11.90
CA LYS A 323 -6.43 -31.10 11.13
C LYS A 323 -6.15 -31.15 9.62
N PRO A 324 -6.78 -32.10 8.89
CA PRO A 324 -6.60 -32.25 7.45
C PRO A 324 -6.76 -30.94 6.66
N LEU A 325 -6.13 -30.86 5.48
CA LEU A 325 -6.14 -29.65 4.64
C LEU A 325 -7.53 -29.23 4.16
N ASP A 326 -8.52 -30.11 4.17
CA ASP A 326 -9.92 -29.84 3.84
C ASP A 326 -10.79 -29.52 5.06
N ALA A 327 -10.21 -29.53 6.26
CA ALA A 327 -10.91 -29.20 7.49
C ALA A 327 -11.42 -27.75 7.49
N THR A 328 -12.53 -27.54 8.19
CA THR A 328 -13.03 -26.21 8.50
C THR A 328 -12.04 -25.45 9.38
N PRO A 329 -12.07 -24.10 9.36
CA PRO A 329 -11.30 -23.28 10.29
C PRO A 329 -11.43 -23.72 11.76
N SER A 330 -10.36 -23.55 12.54
CA SER A 330 -10.37 -23.74 14.00
C SER A 330 -11.06 -22.60 14.72
N LYS A 331 -10.72 -21.36 14.33
CA LYS A 331 -11.24 -20.13 14.90
C LYS A 331 -11.58 -19.16 13.77
N VAL A 332 -12.68 -18.43 13.93
CA VAL A 332 -13.11 -17.39 13.01
C VAL A 332 -13.59 -16.21 13.83
N ASP A 333 -12.97 -15.06 13.63
CA ASP A 333 -13.46 -13.77 14.12
C ASP A 333 -13.91 -12.94 12.93
N ASP A 334 -15.19 -12.59 12.88
CA ASP A 334 -15.81 -11.80 11.81
C ASP A 334 -16.57 -10.64 12.45
N PHE A 335 -16.20 -9.41 12.07
CA PHE A 335 -16.75 -8.21 12.67
C PHE A 335 -16.60 -6.97 11.79
N VAL A 336 -17.33 -5.92 12.16
CA VAL A 336 -17.21 -4.61 11.53
C VAL A 336 -16.42 -3.66 12.43
N LEU A 337 -15.41 -3.01 11.84
CA LEU A 337 -14.55 -2.05 12.55
C LEU A 337 -15.25 -0.68 12.64
N SER A 338 -16.16 -0.56 13.60
CA SER A 338 -16.94 0.65 13.86
C SER A 338 -17.26 0.79 15.34
N GLU A 339 -17.30 2.04 15.82
CA GLU A 339 -17.79 2.35 17.17
C GLU A 339 -19.27 2.00 17.32
N HIS A 340 -20.07 2.16 16.26
CA HIS A 340 -21.53 1.97 16.30
C HIS A 340 -21.98 0.52 16.17
N GLY A 341 -21.04 -0.41 16.00
CA GLY A 341 -21.26 -1.87 16.00
C GLY A 341 -22.43 -2.35 15.15
N LEU A 342 -22.18 -2.71 13.88
CA LEU A 342 -23.11 -3.51 13.08
C LEU A 342 -22.37 -4.56 12.27
#